data_AF-A0A0E4FSC8-F1
#
_entry.id   AF-A0A0E4FSC8-F1
#
_cell.length_a   1.000
_cell.length_b   1.000
_cell.length_c   1.000
_cell.angle_alpha   90.00
_cell.angle_beta   90.00
_cell.angle_gamma   90.00
#
_symmetry.space_group_name_H-M   'P 1'
#
loop_
_entity.id
_entity.type
_entity.pdbx_description
1 polymer ?
#
loop_
_entity_poly.entity_id
_entity_poly.type
_entity_poly.pdbx_seq_one_letter_code
_entity_poly.pdbx_strand_id
1 'polypeptide(L)'
;MPGASAYFLGGAVVYTRDARRVLMDISDEGMKGFRSSSEPYAKLLAEQMRSRFNCDWGLSETGAAGPTGNRYGDAAGHSCMAVAGPAAEVITLETGGNDRLANMQVFAATALKLLLRKLSE
;
A
#
# COMPACT_ATOMS: atom_id res chain seq x y z
N MET A 1 6.54 2.50 19.46
CA MET A 1 7.95 2.84 19.71
C MET A 1 8.02 4.27 20.21
N PRO A 2 8.58 4.55 21.39
CA PRO A 2 8.89 5.92 21.81
C PRO A 2 9.75 6.62 20.74
N GLY A 3 9.50 7.89 20.46
CA GLY A 3 10.26 8.67 19.47
C GLY A 3 9.79 8.54 18.01
N ALA A 4 8.65 7.90 17.75
CA ALA A 4 8.13 7.69 16.38
C ALA A 4 7.97 8.99 15.56
N SER A 5 7.67 10.11 16.21
CA SER A 5 7.55 11.42 15.55
C SER A 5 8.85 11.92 14.90
N ALA A 6 10.01 11.34 15.24
CA ALA A 6 11.29 11.70 14.63
C ALA A 6 11.47 11.13 13.21
N TYR A 7 10.72 10.08 12.84
CA TYR A 7 10.92 9.36 11.57
C TYR A 7 9.61 9.02 10.83
N PHE A 8 8.45 9.10 11.49
CA PHE A 8 7.15 8.86 10.88
C PHE A 8 6.38 10.17 10.77
N LEU A 9 6.37 10.77 9.58
CA LEU A 9 5.69 12.05 9.33
C LEU A 9 4.17 11.93 9.27
N GLY A 10 3.64 10.77 8.87
CA GLY A 10 2.21 10.54 8.78
C GLY A 10 1.83 9.38 7.88
N GLY A 11 0.52 9.22 7.68
CA GLY A 11 -0.07 8.14 6.91
C GLY A 11 -1.49 8.47 6.46
N ALA A 12 -2.05 7.64 5.56
CA ALA A 12 -3.42 7.77 5.09
C ALA A 12 -4.08 6.38 5.01
N VAL A 13 -5.35 6.28 5.42
CA VAL A 13 -6.18 5.08 5.22
C VAL A 13 -7.16 5.37 4.10
N VAL A 14 -6.92 4.79 2.92
CA VAL A 14 -7.55 5.20 1.66
C VAL A 14 -8.51 4.12 1.15
N TYR A 15 -9.69 4.05 1.76
CA TYR A 15 -10.65 2.99 1.46
C TYR A 15 -11.58 3.30 0.27
N THR A 16 -11.94 4.57 0.09
CA THR A 16 -12.90 5.00 -0.93
C THR A 16 -12.25 5.86 -2.00
N ARG A 17 -12.94 5.99 -3.15
CA ARG A 17 -12.55 6.96 -4.19
C ARG A 17 -12.41 8.37 -3.63
N ASP A 18 -13.32 8.79 -2.78
CA ASP A 18 -13.33 10.15 -2.23
C ASP A 18 -12.19 10.33 -1.23
N ALA A 19 -11.89 9.32 -0.40
CA ALA A 19 -10.70 9.33 0.47
C ALA A 19 -9.41 9.41 -0.35
N ARG A 20 -9.32 8.73 -1.50
CA ARG A 20 -8.16 8.84 -2.39
C ARG A 20 -7.97 10.26 -2.90
N ARG A 21 -9.05 10.92 -3.35
CA ARG A 21 -8.97 12.31 -3.81
C ARG A 21 -8.55 13.26 -2.69
N VAL A 22 -9.12 13.11 -1.49
CA VAL A 22 -8.85 14.02 -0.36
C VAL A 22 -7.47 13.79 0.25
N LEU A 23 -7.08 12.54 0.50
CA LEU A 23 -5.87 12.21 1.25
C LEU A 23 -4.64 12.08 0.35
N MET A 24 -4.83 11.58 -0.87
CA MET A 24 -3.74 11.30 -1.81
C MET A 24 -3.67 12.30 -2.96
N ASP A 25 -4.68 13.15 -3.15
CA ASP A 25 -4.75 14.12 -4.26
C ASP A 25 -4.63 13.46 -5.64
N ILE A 26 -5.10 12.22 -5.73
CA ILE A 26 -5.18 11.47 -6.98
C ILE A 26 -6.60 11.62 -7.52
N SER A 27 -6.72 12.39 -8.60
CA SER A 27 -7.97 12.59 -9.34
C SER A 27 -8.41 11.30 -10.07
N ASP A 28 -9.63 11.30 -10.59
CA ASP A 28 -10.09 10.18 -11.43
C ASP A 28 -9.30 10.08 -12.74
N GLU A 29 -8.90 11.22 -13.28
CA GLU A 29 -7.98 11.36 -14.40
C GLU A 29 -6.62 10.72 -14.08
N GLY A 30 -6.07 10.99 -12.90
CA GLY A 30 -4.82 10.37 -12.42
C GLY A 30 -4.94 8.86 -12.19
N MET A 31 -6.16 8.33 -12.13
CA MET A 31 -6.43 6.89 -12.04
C MET A 31 -6.64 6.22 -13.40
N LYS A 32 -6.67 6.96 -14.52
CA LYS A 32 -6.83 6.35 -15.85
C LYS A 32 -5.69 5.37 -16.10
N GLY A 33 -6.05 4.14 -16.46
CA GLY A 33 -5.09 3.05 -16.67
C GLY A 33 -4.67 2.29 -15.41
N PHE A 34 -5.10 2.71 -14.22
CA PHE A 34 -4.84 2.00 -12.98
C PHE A 34 -6.06 1.21 -12.50
N ARG A 35 -5.79 0.01 -12.00
CA ARG A 35 -6.74 -0.85 -11.30
C ARG A 35 -6.34 -0.92 -9.82
N SER A 36 -7.27 -0.79 -8.89
CA SER A 36 -6.94 -1.04 -7.47
C SER A 36 -6.48 -2.49 -7.25
N SER A 37 -5.77 -2.75 -6.15
CA SER A 37 -5.18 -4.08 -5.89
C SER A 37 -4.31 -4.57 -7.04
N SER A 38 -3.40 -3.71 -7.51
CA SER A 38 -2.42 -4.05 -8.55
C SER A 38 -1.08 -3.39 -8.25
N GLU A 39 0.01 -3.97 -8.76
CA GLU A 39 1.36 -3.44 -8.56
C GLU A 39 1.52 -1.99 -9.04
N PRO A 40 1.04 -1.59 -10.25
CA PRO A 40 1.13 -0.19 -10.68
C PRO A 40 0.40 0.77 -9.73
N TYR A 41 -0.74 0.36 -9.18
CA TYR A 41 -1.49 1.19 -8.24
C TYR A 41 -0.82 1.28 -6.87
N ALA A 42 -0.28 0.17 -6.35
CA ALA A 42 0.51 0.19 -5.13
C ALA A 42 1.71 1.14 -5.29
N LYS A 43 2.45 1.04 -6.39
CA LYS A 43 3.57 1.94 -6.69
C LYS A 43 3.16 3.40 -6.69
N LEU A 44 2.08 3.74 -7.42
CA LEU A 44 1.52 5.09 -7.43
C LEU A 44 1.23 5.59 -6.02
N LEU A 45 0.56 4.80 -5.18
CA LEU A 45 0.24 5.18 -3.81
C LEU A 45 1.49 5.45 -2.96
N ALA A 46 2.52 4.61 -3.08
CA ALA A 46 3.76 4.79 -2.31
C ALA A 46 4.52 6.05 -2.74
N GLU A 47 4.61 6.30 -4.04
CA GLU A 47 5.22 7.52 -4.60
C GLU A 47 4.44 8.78 -4.20
N GLN A 48 3.11 8.72 -4.21
CA GLN A 48 2.26 9.84 -3.78
C GLN A 48 2.41 10.12 -2.28
N MET A 49 2.43 9.09 -1.42
CA MET A 49 2.71 9.29 0.01
C MET A 49 4.06 9.97 0.23
N ARG A 50 5.10 9.47 -0.45
CA ARG A 50 6.44 10.03 -0.37
C ARG A 50 6.47 11.51 -0.75
N SER A 51 5.84 11.85 -1.88
CA SER A 51 5.78 13.23 -2.38
C SER A 51 4.98 14.15 -1.45
N ARG A 52 3.81 13.72 -0.97
CA ARG A 52 2.93 14.56 -0.14
C ARG A 52 3.52 14.90 1.22
N PHE A 53 4.25 13.97 1.83
CA PHE A 53 4.94 14.20 3.10
C PHE A 53 6.36 14.74 2.93
N ASN A 54 6.88 14.81 1.71
CA ASN A 54 8.28 15.11 1.43
C ASN A 54 9.24 14.28 2.30
N CYS A 55 8.94 12.99 2.46
CA CYS A 55 9.76 12.06 3.22
C CYS A 55 10.70 11.27 2.32
N ASP A 56 11.71 10.65 2.92
CA ASP A 56 12.67 9.81 2.19
C ASP A 56 12.00 8.55 1.62
N TRP A 57 11.04 7.99 2.35
CA TRP A 57 10.40 6.71 2.06
C TRP A 57 8.88 6.78 2.12
N GLY A 58 8.22 6.22 1.11
CA GLY A 58 6.77 5.97 1.11
C GLY A 58 6.48 4.46 1.09
N LEU A 59 5.42 4.04 1.78
CA LEU A 59 4.95 2.65 1.80
C LEU A 59 3.46 2.62 1.45
N SER A 60 3.03 1.64 0.67
CA SER A 60 1.62 1.41 0.37
C SER A 60 1.26 -0.07 0.41
N GLU A 61 -0.03 -0.33 0.63
CA GLU A 61 -0.66 -1.64 0.52
C GLU A 61 -2.06 -1.46 -0.11
N THR A 62 -2.44 -2.40 -0.97
CA THR A 62 -3.78 -2.45 -1.57
C THR A 62 -4.12 -3.88 -1.97
N GLY A 63 -5.20 -4.41 -1.40
CA GLY A 63 -5.56 -5.82 -1.59
C GLY A 63 -7.01 -6.16 -1.27
N ALA A 64 -7.27 -7.46 -1.22
CA ALA A 64 -8.51 -8.09 -0.84
C ALA A 64 -8.27 -8.97 0.39
N ALA A 65 -8.43 -8.41 1.59
CA ALA A 65 -8.19 -9.16 2.81
C ALA A 65 -9.17 -10.33 3.04
N GLY A 66 -10.30 -10.42 2.33
CA GLY A 66 -11.32 -11.45 2.52
C GLY A 66 -12.60 -10.93 3.20
N PRO A 67 -13.57 -11.80 3.50
CA PRO A 67 -13.53 -13.26 3.29
C PRO A 67 -13.71 -13.68 1.82
N THR A 68 -14.16 -12.77 0.98
CA THR A 68 -14.26 -12.95 -0.47
C THR A 68 -13.18 -12.16 -1.20
N GLY A 69 -13.02 -12.44 -2.49
CA GLY A 69 -12.25 -11.59 -3.38
C GLY A 69 -12.84 -10.18 -3.51
N ASN A 70 -12.15 -9.33 -4.27
CA ASN A 70 -12.61 -7.98 -4.58
C ASN A 70 -13.38 -7.94 -5.92
N ARG A 71 -14.00 -6.79 -6.21
CA ARG A 71 -14.75 -6.55 -7.45
C ARG A 71 -13.89 -6.55 -8.72
N TYR A 72 -12.56 -6.58 -8.59
CA TYR A 72 -11.61 -6.52 -9.70
C TYR A 72 -11.13 -7.90 -10.14
N GLY A 73 -11.52 -8.97 -9.42
CA GLY A 73 -11.21 -10.35 -9.75
C GLY A 73 -10.11 -10.97 -8.89
N ASP A 74 -9.52 -10.23 -7.94
CA ASP A 74 -8.48 -10.79 -7.07
C ASP A 74 -9.11 -11.61 -5.93
N ALA A 75 -8.47 -12.73 -5.58
CA ALA A 75 -8.94 -13.63 -4.53
C ALA A 75 -8.78 -13.03 -3.12
N ALA A 76 -9.48 -13.62 -2.13
CA ALA A 76 -9.19 -13.32 -0.74
C ALA A 76 -7.74 -13.71 -0.42
N GLY A 77 -7.01 -12.83 0.26
CA GLY A 77 -5.59 -13.03 0.54
C GLY A 77 -4.64 -12.40 -0.48
N HIS A 78 -5.16 -11.78 -1.54
CA HIS A 78 -4.38 -11.01 -2.50
C HIS A 78 -4.03 -9.62 -1.95
N SER A 79 -2.78 -9.19 -2.09
CA SER A 79 -2.34 -7.83 -1.79
C SER A 79 -1.13 -7.43 -2.62
N CYS A 80 -1.12 -6.20 -3.13
CA CYS A 80 0.07 -5.57 -3.70
C CYS A 80 0.62 -4.53 -2.72
N MET A 81 1.93 -4.52 -2.51
CA MET A 81 2.61 -3.58 -1.62
C MET A 81 3.80 -2.95 -2.34
N ALA A 82 4.02 -1.66 -2.12
CA ALA A 82 5.14 -0.95 -2.73
C ALA A 82 5.88 -0.09 -1.71
N VAL A 83 7.19 0.01 -1.91
CA VAL A 83 8.06 0.98 -1.25
C VAL A 83 8.60 1.94 -2.29
N ALA A 84 8.45 3.24 -2.05
CA ALA A 84 9.06 4.31 -2.82
C ALA A 84 10.22 4.90 -2.01
N GLY A 85 11.39 5.02 -2.62
CA GLY A 85 12.62 5.56 -2.02
C GLY A 85 13.66 5.84 -3.11
N PRO A 86 14.96 5.76 -2.83
CA PRO A 86 16.02 5.85 -3.85
C PRO A 86 15.84 4.82 -4.97
N ALA A 87 15.44 3.60 -4.63
CA ALA A 87 15.02 2.57 -5.56
C ALA A 87 13.65 2.03 -5.14
N ALA A 88 12.66 2.15 -6.02
CA ALA A 88 11.32 1.65 -5.77
C ALA A 88 11.26 0.12 -5.92
N GLU A 89 10.45 -0.53 -5.09
CA GLU A 89 10.15 -1.96 -5.20
C GLU A 89 8.67 -2.22 -4.97
N VAL A 90 8.12 -3.20 -5.69
CA VAL A 90 6.73 -3.60 -5.61
C VAL A 90 6.68 -5.12 -5.56
N ILE A 91 5.79 -5.67 -4.74
CA ILE A 91 5.54 -7.10 -4.65
C ILE A 91 4.04 -7.39 -4.61
N THR A 92 3.67 -8.57 -5.08
CA THR A 92 2.34 -9.16 -4.88
C THR A 92 2.44 -10.33 -3.91
N LEU A 93 1.48 -10.42 -3.00
CA LEU A 93 1.35 -11.47 -2.00
C LEU A 93 0.00 -12.15 -2.15
N GLU A 94 0.02 -13.48 -2.12
CA GLU A 94 -1.16 -14.34 -2.12
C GLU A 94 -1.10 -15.24 -0.89
N THR A 95 -1.94 -14.99 0.12
CA THR A 95 -1.99 -15.85 1.31
C THR A 95 -2.83 -17.11 1.10
N GLY A 96 -3.74 -17.09 0.12
CA GLY A 96 -4.74 -18.15 -0.10
C GLY A 96 -5.76 -18.30 1.02
N GLY A 97 -5.71 -17.45 2.05
CA GLY A 97 -6.60 -17.49 3.21
C GLY A 97 -7.83 -16.62 3.04
N ASN A 98 -8.96 -17.05 3.60
CA ASN A 98 -10.19 -16.25 3.66
C ASN A 98 -10.41 -15.59 5.03
N ASP A 99 -9.51 -15.81 5.99
CA ASP A 99 -9.57 -15.11 7.27
C ASP A 99 -9.06 -13.67 7.13
N ARG A 100 -9.98 -12.71 7.27
CA ARG A 100 -9.69 -11.29 7.09
C ARG A 100 -8.62 -10.78 8.05
N LEU A 101 -8.71 -11.15 9.33
CA LEU A 101 -7.82 -10.60 10.35
C LEU A 101 -6.40 -11.16 10.18
N ALA A 102 -6.29 -12.47 9.91
CA ALA A 102 -5.02 -13.12 9.63
C ALA A 102 -4.36 -12.51 8.38
N ASN A 103 -5.12 -12.28 7.31
CA ASN A 103 -4.62 -11.63 6.11
C ASN A 103 -4.11 -10.21 6.39
N MET A 104 -4.87 -9.38 7.12
CA MET A 104 -4.42 -8.03 7.48
C MET A 104 -3.10 -8.03 8.26
N GLN A 105 -2.91 -8.98 9.20
CA GLN A 105 -1.65 -9.12 9.95
C GLN A 105 -0.49 -9.52 9.04
N VAL A 106 -0.72 -10.47 8.13
CA VAL A 106 0.28 -10.95 7.17
C VAL A 106 0.66 -9.84 6.17
N PHE A 107 -0.31 -9.05 5.69
CA PHE A 107 -0.08 -7.92 4.80
C PHE A 107 0.78 -6.85 5.47
N ALA A 108 0.39 -6.43 6.68
CA ALA A 108 1.14 -5.42 7.44
C ALA A 108 2.57 -5.87 7.74
N ALA A 109 2.76 -7.11 8.20
CA ALA A 109 4.08 -7.66 8.48
C ALA A 109 4.94 -7.73 7.21
N THR A 110 4.37 -8.12 6.08
CA THR A 110 5.11 -8.23 4.81
C THR A 110 5.48 -6.86 4.25
N ALA A 111 4.57 -5.89 4.32
CA ALA A 111 4.85 -4.50 3.94
C ALA A 111 5.99 -3.88 4.77
N LEU A 112 6.00 -4.10 6.08
CA LEU A 112 7.07 -3.62 6.96
C LEU A 112 8.41 -4.35 6.71
N LYS A 113 8.39 -5.65 6.41
CA LYS A 113 9.59 -6.40 6.00
C LYS A 113 10.16 -5.90 4.68
N LEU A 114 9.30 -5.56 3.72
CA LEU A 114 9.69 -4.93 2.46
C LEU A 114 10.43 -3.62 2.73
N LEU A 115 9.84 -2.72 3.53
CA LEU A 115 10.49 -1.46 3.91
C LEU A 115 11.82 -1.69 4.64
N LEU A 116 11.87 -2.60 5.62
CA LEU A 116 13.09 -2.90 6.38
C LEU A 116 14.24 -3.36 5.47
N ARG A 117 13.95 -4.23 4.49
CA ARG A 117 14.95 -4.66 3.50
C ARG A 117 15.49 -3.46 2.72
N LYS A 118 14.62 -2.57 2.23
CA LYS A 118 15.03 -1.38 1.47
C LYS A 118 15.82 -0.37 2.31
N LEU A 119 15.56 -0.28 3.61
CA LEU A 119 16.34 0.58 4.53
C LEU A 119 17.73 0.01 4.85
N SER A 120 17.99 -1.26 4.55
CA SER A 120 19.23 -1.97 4.90
C SER A 120 20.18 -2.14 3.69
N GLU A 121 19.78 -1.62 2.52
CA GLU A 121 20.59 -1.55 1.29
C GLU A 121 21.39 -0.24 1.25
#